data_AF-A0A928D2K4-F1
#
_entry.id   AF-A0A928D2K4-F1
#
_cell.length_a   1.000
_cell.length_b   1.000
_cell.length_c   1.000
_cell.angle_alpha   90.00
_cell.angle_beta   90.00
_cell.angle_gamma   90.00
#
_symmetry.space_group_name_H-M   'P 1'
#
loop_
_entity.id
_entity.type
_entity.pdbx_description
1 polymer ?
#
loop_
_entity_poly.entity_id
_entity_poly.type
_entity_poly.pdbx_seq_one_letter_code
_entity_poly.pdbx_strand_id
1 'polypeptide(L)'
;MSQETYSVAALAAAVGVPRTTINDWLSRYADYIDCTAVGKRKVYSAASLSVLKEIAVMRDSGRSSAEIETLLAQKHGVRPEVTPPPEVKSDADKAPGTAPDAEKASTALAIADHGENSQLPALKNIEQSAMELAGFIAEMQKTHVQTVKRAKHLALTMLSGIVVLLIAVVLIYAAMRSEAAGRRSDAEQARQDLLKLSGELQNEAAGRRSDAEQARQDLLKLSGELQNEAAGRRSDAEKSQQAARAMQTRLDTLNSELKNMQQLRENERKQAELKREQLQKELEQLKKEYAQQSEQLKKELEQVRLEREKARQGEALARQESESQKKRADQQQKIINENAEKSRRQLESMQQNFDRKLQAIDKQLEALKLAPAPAPAAPEQDKTDQSKTVPAPEAGK
;
A
#
# COMPACT_ATOMS: atom_id res chain seq x y z
N MET A 1 -44.26 -8.35 -29.29
CA MET A 1 -43.33 -7.61 -28.40
C MET A 1 -42.39 -6.78 -29.26
N SER A 2 -42.43 -5.46 -29.17
CA SER A 2 -41.42 -4.60 -29.77
C SER A 2 -40.14 -4.68 -28.94
N GLN A 3 -39.02 -5.13 -29.51
CA GLN A 3 -37.74 -5.11 -28.82
C GLN A 3 -37.29 -3.65 -28.66
N GLU A 4 -37.12 -3.20 -27.42
CA GLU A 4 -36.59 -1.87 -27.13
C GLU A 4 -35.15 -1.75 -27.64
N THR A 5 -34.90 -0.71 -28.42
CA THR A 5 -33.70 -0.54 -29.23
C THR A 5 -32.92 0.68 -28.78
N TYR A 6 -31.86 0.45 -28.01
CA TYR A 6 -31.07 1.49 -27.36
C TYR A 6 -29.90 1.93 -28.25
N SER A 7 -29.72 3.24 -28.40
CA SER A 7 -28.50 3.81 -28.98
C SER A 7 -27.40 3.92 -27.92
N VAL A 8 -26.13 4.02 -28.34
CA VAL A 8 -24.99 4.23 -27.43
C VAL A 8 -25.19 5.43 -26.47
N ALA A 9 -25.85 6.49 -26.92
CA ALA A 9 -26.16 7.64 -26.08
C ALA A 9 -27.26 7.34 -25.04
N ALA A 10 -28.27 6.54 -25.41
CA ALA A 10 -29.31 6.08 -24.49
C ALA A 10 -28.76 5.08 -23.46
N LEU A 11 -27.83 4.20 -23.85
CA LEU A 11 -27.11 3.31 -22.93
C LEU A 11 -26.31 4.10 -21.89
N ALA A 12 -25.53 5.10 -22.32
CA ALA A 12 -24.77 5.95 -21.40
C ALA A 12 -25.68 6.66 -20.38
N ALA A 13 -26.82 7.18 -20.81
CA ALA A 13 -27.81 7.79 -19.92
C ALA A 13 -28.48 6.77 -18.98
N ALA A 14 -28.84 5.58 -19.47
CA ALA A 14 -29.56 4.55 -18.71
C ALA A 14 -28.68 3.73 -17.74
N VAL A 15 -27.35 3.80 -17.89
CA VAL A 15 -26.35 3.17 -17.01
C VAL A 15 -25.66 4.22 -16.12
N GLY A 16 -25.75 5.52 -16.44
CA GLY A 16 -25.13 6.59 -15.65
C GLY A 16 -23.62 6.76 -15.88
N VAL A 17 -23.09 6.18 -16.97
CA VAL A 17 -21.64 6.00 -17.21
C VAL A 17 -21.21 6.77 -18.47
N PRO A 18 -20.03 7.43 -18.48
CA PRO A 18 -19.55 8.19 -19.64
C PRO A 18 -19.52 7.39 -20.94
N ARG A 19 -19.89 8.04 -22.05
CA ARG A 19 -19.98 7.41 -23.38
C ARG A 19 -18.68 6.76 -23.85
N THR A 20 -17.53 7.27 -23.42
CA THR A 20 -16.20 6.68 -23.68
C THR A 20 -16.05 5.31 -22.97
N THR A 21 -16.46 5.22 -21.71
CA THR A 21 -16.46 3.96 -20.94
C THR A 21 -17.49 2.96 -21.46
N ILE A 22 -18.67 3.42 -21.89
CA ILE A 22 -19.62 2.55 -22.60
C ILE A 22 -19.01 2.00 -23.89
N ASN A 23 -18.31 2.81 -24.69
CA ASN A 23 -17.62 2.30 -25.90
C ASN A 23 -16.51 1.28 -25.57
N ASP A 24 -15.75 1.46 -24.48
CA ASP A 24 -14.76 0.47 -24.00
C ASP A 24 -15.44 -0.85 -23.64
N TRP A 25 -16.51 -0.81 -22.84
CA TRP A 25 -17.25 -2.02 -22.44
C TRP A 25 -17.93 -2.71 -23.63
N LEU A 26 -18.50 -1.96 -24.57
CA LEU A 26 -19.07 -2.45 -25.83
C LEU A 26 -18.03 -3.07 -26.78
N SER A 27 -16.74 -2.89 -26.51
CA SER A 27 -15.63 -3.45 -27.29
C SER A 27 -14.95 -4.61 -26.55
N ARG A 28 -14.78 -4.51 -25.22
CA ARG A 28 -14.18 -5.57 -24.37
C ARG A 28 -15.13 -6.72 -24.07
N TYR A 29 -16.43 -6.46 -23.96
CA TYR A 29 -17.45 -7.47 -23.61
C TYR A 29 -18.39 -7.77 -24.79
N ALA A 30 -17.88 -7.66 -26.02
CA ALA A 30 -18.67 -7.80 -27.25
C ALA A 30 -19.40 -9.15 -27.34
N ASP A 31 -18.77 -10.23 -26.88
CA ASP A 31 -19.30 -11.61 -26.95
C ASP A 31 -20.53 -11.83 -26.04
N TYR A 32 -20.79 -10.91 -25.12
CA TYR A 32 -21.90 -10.93 -24.16
C TYR A 32 -22.99 -9.89 -24.49
N ILE A 33 -22.85 -9.14 -25.58
CA ILE A 33 -23.64 -7.92 -25.84
C ILE A 33 -24.22 -7.96 -27.27
N ASP A 34 -25.51 -8.25 -27.38
CA ASP A 34 -26.23 -8.17 -28.66
C ASP A 34 -26.12 -6.76 -29.26
N CYS A 35 -25.68 -6.68 -30.52
CA CYS A 35 -25.81 -5.47 -31.32
C CYS A 35 -26.35 -5.78 -32.72
N THR A 36 -27.31 -4.97 -33.15
CA THR A 36 -27.88 -5.00 -34.51
C THR A 36 -27.42 -3.78 -35.28
N ALA A 37 -27.06 -3.97 -36.56
CA ALA A 37 -26.65 -2.87 -37.43
C ALA A 37 -27.86 -2.27 -38.13
N VAL A 38 -28.36 -1.13 -37.63
CA VAL A 38 -29.45 -0.38 -38.27
C VAL A 38 -28.82 0.67 -39.19
N GLY A 39 -28.54 0.25 -40.42
CA GLY A 39 -27.77 1.03 -41.38
C GLY A 39 -26.35 1.31 -40.86
N LYS A 40 -25.96 2.59 -40.78
CA LYS A 40 -24.62 3.01 -40.31
C LYS A 40 -24.48 3.10 -38.78
N ARG A 41 -25.43 2.62 -37.98
CA ARG A 41 -25.42 2.74 -36.50
C ARG A 41 -25.63 1.38 -35.83
N LYS A 42 -24.78 1.06 -34.85
CA LYS A 42 -25.03 -0.06 -33.92
C LYS A 42 -26.16 0.32 -32.95
N VAL A 43 -27.09 -0.61 -32.77
CA VAL A 43 -28.28 -0.51 -31.91
C VAL A 43 -28.32 -1.75 -31.01
N TYR A 44 -28.67 -1.56 -29.75
CA TYR A 44 -28.49 -2.56 -28.69
C TYR A 44 -29.84 -2.96 -28.09
N SER A 45 -29.97 -4.22 -27.68
CA SER A 45 -31.22 -4.74 -27.10
C SER A 45 -31.38 -4.33 -25.63
N ALA A 46 -32.58 -4.53 -25.08
CA ALA A 46 -32.80 -4.42 -23.64
C ALA A 46 -31.95 -5.43 -22.81
N ALA A 47 -31.58 -6.58 -23.39
CA ALA A 47 -30.67 -7.54 -22.75
C ALA A 47 -29.25 -6.97 -22.63
N SER A 48 -28.74 -6.35 -23.71
CA SER A 48 -27.46 -5.62 -23.71
C SER A 48 -27.41 -4.51 -22.66
N LEU A 49 -28.54 -3.83 -22.41
CA LEU A 49 -28.67 -2.84 -21.34
C LEU A 49 -28.60 -3.47 -19.94
N SER A 50 -29.16 -4.67 -19.74
CA SER A 50 -29.02 -5.42 -18.48
C SER A 50 -27.57 -5.81 -18.22
N VAL A 51 -26.88 -6.38 -19.21
CA VAL A 51 -25.47 -6.78 -19.12
C VAL A 51 -24.59 -5.57 -18.77
N LEU A 52 -24.82 -4.41 -19.40
CA LEU A 52 -24.07 -3.18 -19.09
C LEU A 52 -24.35 -2.63 -17.69
N LYS A 53 -25.54 -2.84 -17.12
CA LYS A 53 -25.84 -2.52 -15.71
C LYS A 53 -25.16 -3.48 -14.74
N GLU A 54 -25.10 -4.77 -15.07
CA GLU A 54 -24.36 -5.75 -14.26
C GLU A 54 -22.85 -5.48 -14.28
N ILE A 55 -22.29 -5.10 -15.43
CA ILE A 55 -20.90 -4.62 -15.54
C ILE A 55 -20.67 -3.39 -14.66
N ALA A 56 -21.58 -2.40 -14.68
CA ALA A 56 -21.46 -1.22 -13.81
C ALA A 56 -21.42 -1.60 -12.33
N VAL A 57 -22.39 -2.39 -11.85
CA VAL A 57 -22.45 -2.82 -10.44
C VAL A 57 -21.20 -3.62 -10.05
N MET A 58 -20.70 -4.51 -10.90
CA MET A 58 -19.47 -5.27 -10.62
C MET A 58 -18.23 -4.37 -10.58
N ARG A 59 -18.14 -3.38 -11.48
CA ARG A 59 -17.03 -2.43 -11.57
C ARG A 59 -17.02 -1.43 -10.40
N ASP A 60 -18.19 -0.98 -9.97
CA ASP A 60 -18.34 -0.13 -8.79
C ASP A 60 -18.10 -0.91 -7.48
N SER A 61 -18.30 -2.24 -7.49
CA SER A 61 -17.86 -3.14 -6.40
C SER A 61 -16.34 -3.43 -6.40
N GLY A 62 -15.56 -2.79 -7.27
CA GLY A 62 -14.10 -2.85 -7.28
C GLY A 62 -13.47 -4.10 -7.91
N ARG A 63 -14.26 -4.94 -8.59
CA ARG A 63 -13.77 -6.17 -9.25
C ARG A 63 -12.88 -5.85 -10.44
N SER A 64 -11.86 -6.67 -10.69
CA SER A 64 -11.03 -6.52 -11.90
C SER A 64 -11.82 -6.84 -13.17
N SER A 65 -11.36 -6.31 -14.32
CA SER A 65 -12.03 -6.53 -15.61
C SER A 65 -12.09 -7.99 -16.04
N ALA A 66 -11.13 -8.82 -15.57
CA ALA A 66 -11.07 -10.26 -15.84
C ALA A 66 -12.00 -11.07 -14.92
N GLU A 67 -12.20 -10.65 -13.67
CA GLU A 67 -13.26 -11.21 -12.80
C GLU A 67 -14.65 -10.93 -13.40
N ILE A 68 -14.87 -9.70 -13.88
CA ILE A 68 -16.11 -9.30 -14.57
C ILE A 68 -16.35 -10.21 -15.78
N GLU A 69 -15.33 -10.44 -16.62
CA GLU A 69 -15.41 -11.34 -17.77
C GLU A 69 -15.74 -12.79 -17.38
N THR A 70 -15.07 -13.31 -16.34
CA THR A 70 -15.32 -14.66 -15.80
C THR A 70 -16.76 -14.82 -15.28
N LEU A 71 -17.28 -13.80 -14.61
CA LEU A 71 -18.64 -13.79 -14.08
C LEU A 71 -19.71 -13.59 -15.17
N LEU A 72 -19.37 -12.87 -16.24
CA LEU A 72 -20.21 -12.79 -17.45
C LEU A 72 -20.25 -14.15 -18.14
N ALA A 73 -19.11 -14.80 -18.38
CA ALA A 73 -19.06 -16.15 -18.98
C ALA A 73 -19.83 -17.20 -18.17
N GLN A 74 -19.85 -17.08 -16.84
CA GLN A 74 -20.59 -17.97 -15.95
C GLN A 74 -22.11 -17.74 -15.95
N LYS A 75 -22.57 -16.51 -16.21
CA LYS A 75 -24.00 -16.13 -16.24
C LYS A 75 -24.62 -16.17 -17.64
N HIS A 76 -23.88 -15.69 -18.62
CA HIS A 76 -24.24 -15.55 -20.02
C HIS A 76 -23.29 -16.44 -20.82
N GLY A 77 -23.65 -17.73 -20.93
CA GLY A 77 -22.78 -18.74 -21.51
C GLY A 77 -22.29 -18.36 -22.90
N VAL A 78 -20.97 -18.29 -23.07
CA VAL A 78 -20.30 -17.93 -24.32
C VAL A 78 -20.78 -18.83 -25.46
N ARG A 79 -21.31 -18.24 -26.52
CA ARG A 79 -21.79 -18.98 -27.69
C ARG A 79 -20.60 -19.33 -28.60
N PRO A 80 -20.41 -20.61 -29.00
CA PRO A 80 -19.35 -20.98 -29.93
C PRO A 80 -19.59 -20.42 -31.33
N GLU A 81 -18.49 -20.00 -31.96
CA GLU A 81 -18.41 -19.49 -33.33
C GLU A 81 -18.70 -20.61 -34.37
N VAL A 82 -19.29 -20.25 -35.51
CA VAL A 82 -19.61 -21.20 -36.60
C VAL A 82 -18.61 -21.02 -37.74
N THR A 83 -17.72 -21.98 -37.91
CA THR A 83 -16.77 -22.03 -39.03
C THR A 83 -17.45 -22.36 -40.37
N PRO A 84 -17.13 -21.66 -41.47
CA PRO A 84 -17.59 -22.03 -42.81
C PRO A 84 -16.80 -23.23 -43.39
N PRO A 85 -17.41 -24.11 -44.21
CA PRO A 85 -16.72 -25.24 -44.84
C PRO A 85 -15.79 -24.82 -46.01
N PRO A 86 -14.78 -25.65 -46.37
CA PRO A 86 -13.96 -25.46 -47.57
C PRO A 86 -14.70 -25.88 -48.85
N GLU A 87 -14.42 -25.22 -49.97
CA GLU A 87 -14.99 -25.52 -51.29
C GLU A 87 -14.37 -26.77 -51.93
N VAL A 88 -15.11 -27.35 -52.89
CA VAL A 88 -14.79 -28.61 -53.56
C VAL A 88 -14.13 -28.36 -54.93
N LYS A 89 -13.36 -29.35 -55.40
CA LYS A 89 -12.69 -29.40 -56.72
C LYS A 89 -13.68 -29.12 -57.87
N SER A 90 -13.17 -28.51 -58.94
CA SER A 90 -13.83 -28.54 -60.26
C SER A 90 -13.51 -29.85 -61.00
N ASP A 91 -14.50 -30.34 -61.76
CA ASP A 91 -14.45 -31.59 -62.51
C ASP A 91 -13.76 -31.49 -63.88
N ALA A 92 -13.67 -32.63 -64.56
CA ALA A 92 -13.21 -32.80 -65.94
C ALA A 92 -14.37 -33.17 -66.89
N ASP A 93 -14.21 -32.85 -68.17
CA ASP A 93 -14.97 -33.44 -69.28
C ASP A 93 -14.14 -33.34 -70.59
N LYS A 94 -14.39 -34.04 -71.70
CA LYS A 94 -14.55 -35.49 -71.99
C LYS A 94 -15.11 -35.66 -73.42
N ALA A 95 -14.21 -35.95 -74.36
CA ALA A 95 -14.46 -36.79 -75.55
C ALA A 95 -15.65 -36.37 -76.47
N PRO A 96 -16.20 -37.24 -77.34
CA PRO A 96 -15.60 -38.31 -78.16
C PRO A 96 -15.78 -38.04 -79.69
N GLY A 97 -15.39 -38.99 -80.54
CA GLY A 97 -15.68 -38.99 -82.00
C GLY A 97 -16.35 -40.29 -82.47
N THR A 98 -16.68 -40.40 -83.77
CA THR A 98 -17.22 -41.65 -84.37
C THR A 98 -17.02 -41.71 -85.90
N ALA A 99 -17.07 -42.92 -86.45
CA ALA A 99 -17.19 -43.31 -87.88
C ALA A 99 -18.30 -44.40 -87.97
N PRO A 100 -18.45 -45.32 -88.96
CA PRO A 100 -17.77 -45.54 -90.26
C PRO A 100 -18.73 -45.97 -91.43
N ASP A 101 -18.19 -46.68 -92.44
CA ASP A 101 -18.75 -47.87 -93.17
C ASP A 101 -19.34 -47.83 -94.61
N ALA A 102 -19.32 -49.04 -95.22
CA ALA A 102 -19.81 -49.53 -96.53
C ALA A 102 -18.96 -49.18 -97.81
N GLU A 103 -18.45 -50.05 -98.71
CA GLU A 103 -18.25 -51.54 -98.90
C GLU A 103 -18.86 -52.09 -100.24
N LYS A 104 -18.18 -53.11 -100.86
CA LYS A 104 -18.62 -54.05 -101.95
C LYS A 104 -18.52 -53.60 -103.43
N ALA A 105 -18.36 -54.49 -104.44
CA ALA A 105 -17.78 -55.85 -104.55
C ALA A 105 -17.71 -56.34 -106.05
N SER A 106 -17.09 -57.53 -106.27
CA SER A 106 -17.27 -58.50 -107.40
C SER A 106 -16.41 -58.42 -108.68
N THR A 107 -16.17 -59.51 -109.48
CA THR A 107 -16.10 -61.00 -109.25
C THR A 107 -15.61 -61.73 -110.54
N ALA A 108 -14.55 -62.58 -110.45
CA ALA A 108 -14.18 -63.75 -111.31
C ALA A 108 -14.17 -63.62 -112.88
N LEU A 109 -13.84 -64.62 -113.74
CA LEU A 109 -13.35 -66.02 -113.64
C LEU A 109 -12.41 -66.35 -114.86
N ALA A 110 -11.79 -67.54 -114.90
CA ALA A 110 -10.82 -68.02 -115.91
C ALA A 110 -11.41 -68.76 -117.14
N ILE A 111 -10.55 -69.14 -118.10
CA ILE A 111 -10.75 -70.25 -119.09
C ILE A 111 -9.41 -70.68 -119.75
N ALA A 112 -9.36 -71.88 -120.34
CA ALA A 112 -8.25 -72.50 -121.09
C ALA A 112 -8.84 -73.31 -122.30
N ASP A 113 -8.15 -74.09 -123.15
CA ASP A 113 -6.81 -74.71 -123.13
C ASP A 113 -6.36 -75.10 -124.57
N HIS A 114 -5.36 -75.99 -124.71
CA HIS A 114 -4.92 -76.76 -125.92
C HIS A 114 -4.08 -76.00 -126.99
N GLY A 115 -3.18 -76.67 -127.75
CA GLY A 115 -2.62 -78.02 -127.58
C GLY A 115 -2.37 -78.81 -128.90
N GLU A 116 -1.11 -79.23 -129.12
CA GLU A 116 -0.70 -80.41 -129.93
C GLU A 116 -1.03 -80.47 -131.46
N ASN A 117 -0.35 -81.25 -132.35
CA ASN A 117 0.91 -82.02 -132.32
C ASN A 117 1.49 -82.18 -133.76
N SER A 118 2.78 -82.54 -133.86
CA SER A 118 3.37 -83.52 -134.80
C SER A 118 3.88 -83.20 -136.22
N GLN A 119 5.17 -83.57 -136.37
CA GLN A 119 5.83 -84.32 -137.47
C GLN A 119 6.66 -83.60 -138.56
N LEU A 120 7.82 -84.23 -138.82
CA LEU A 120 8.76 -83.93 -139.92
C LEU A 120 8.37 -84.71 -141.19
N PRO A 121 8.92 -84.34 -142.36
CA PRO A 121 10.04 -85.14 -142.85
C PRO A 121 11.27 -84.31 -143.27
N ALA A 122 12.38 -84.98 -143.59
CA ALA A 122 13.68 -84.36 -143.83
C ALA A 122 14.08 -84.28 -145.32
N LEU A 123 15.11 -83.49 -145.60
CA LEU A 123 16.01 -83.60 -146.77
C LEU A 123 15.38 -83.50 -148.18
N LYS A 124 14.95 -82.28 -148.55
CA LYS A 124 15.22 -81.62 -149.86
C LYS A 124 14.59 -80.22 -149.89
N ASN A 125 15.43 -79.18 -149.98
CA ASN A 125 15.22 -77.83 -150.56
C ASN A 125 16.29 -76.81 -150.09
N ILE A 126 17.55 -77.26 -149.96
CA ILE A 126 18.71 -76.43 -149.56
C ILE A 126 18.97 -75.26 -150.55
N GLU A 127 18.43 -75.38 -151.76
CA GLU A 127 18.52 -74.38 -152.83
C GLU A 127 17.68 -73.12 -152.57
N GLN A 128 16.57 -73.21 -151.81
CA GLN A 128 15.77 -72.04 -151.43
C GLN A 128 16.44 -71.23 -150.30
N SER A 129 17.04 -71.93 -149.31
CA SER A 129 17.72 -71.29 -148.17
C SER A 129 18.91 -70.41 -148.56
N ALA A 130 19.48 -70.60 -149.76
CA ALA A 130 20.56 -69.76 -150.27
C ALA A 130 20.09 -68.32 -150.59
N MET A 131 18.82 -68.13 -150.96
CA MET A 131 18.29 -66.81 -151.34
C MET A 131 17.79 -66.02 -150.14
N GLU A 132 17.25 -66.69 -149.12
CA GLU A 132 16.82 -66.07 -147.85
C GLU A 132 18.02 -65.57 -147.02
N LEU A 133 19.13 -66.31 -147.05
CA LEU A 133 20.40 -65.92 -146.39
C LEU A 133 20.94 -64.57 -146.89
N ALA A 134 20.73 -64.23 -148.16
CA ALA A 134 21.15 -62.95 -148.72
C ALA A 134 20.32 -61.76 -148.18
N GLY A 135 19.02 -61.96 -147.95
CA GLY A 135 18.15 -60.95 -147.35
C GLY A 135 18.48 -60.72 -145.87
N PHE A 136 18.67 -61.81 -145.11
CA PHE A 136 18.90 -61.75 -143.66
C PHE A 136 20.15 -60.95 -143.26
N ILE A 137 21.22 -61.04 -144.06
CA ILE A 137 22.48 -60.29 -143.81
C ILE A 137 22.30 -58.78 -143.99
N ALA A 138 21.44 -58.33 -144.91
CA ALA A 138 21.16 -56.90 -145.11
C ALA A 138 20.33 -56.30 -143.95
N GLU A 139 19.42 -57.08 -143.37
CA GLU A 139 18.58 -56.65 -142.24
C GLU A 139 19.38 -56.57 -140.92
N MET A 140 20.27 -57.54 -140.68
CA MET A 140 21.13 -57.64 -139.48
C MET A 140 22.01 -56.40 -139.22
N GLN A 141 22.46 -55.67 -140.24
CA GLN A 141 23.28 -54.46 -140.03
C GLN A 141 22.47 -53.26 -139.51
N LYS A 142 21.15 -53.22 -139.72
CA LYS A 142 20.32 -52.03 -139.46
C LYS A 142 19.86 -51.92 -137.99
N THR A 143 19.73 -53.05 -137.30
CA THR A 143 19.25 -53.14 -135.91
C THR A 143 20.30 -52.70 -134.89
N HIS A 144 21.57 -52.98 -135.14
CA HIS A 144 22.66 -52.80 -134.16
C HIS A 144 22.97 -51.34 -133.79
N VAL A 145 22.63 -50.38 -134.64
CA VAL A 145 22.92 -48.94 -134.41
C VAL A 145 21.92 -48.29 -133.44
N GLN A 146 20.70 -48.83 -133.32
CA GLN A 146 19.65 -48.21 -132.49
C GLN A 146 19.73 -48.63 -131.01
N THR A 147 20.12 -49.86 -130.72
CA THR A 147 20.26 -50.39 -129.35
C THR A 147 21.30 -49.62 -128.54
N VAL A 148 22.46 -49.35 -129.14
CA VAL A 148 23.58 -48.62 -128.50
C VAL A 148 23.19 -47.20 -128.06
N LYS A 149 22.32 -46.51 -128.82
CA LYS A 149 21.85 -45.15 -128.45
C LYS A 149 20.91 -45.18 -127.24
N ARG A 150 19.98 -46.14 -127.19
CA ARG A 150 19.08 -46.30 -126.03
C ARG A 150 19.82 -46.71 -124.76
N ALA A 151 20.80 -47.61 -124.87
CA ALA A 151 21.63 -48.05 -123.75
C ALA A 151 22.37 -46.90 -123.06
N LYS A 152 22.90 -45.92 -123.82
CA LYS A 152 23.61 -44.76 -123.26
C LYS A 152 22.72 -43.84 -122.43
N HIS A 153 21.48 -43.58 -122.87
CA HIS A 153 20.53 -42.79 -122.07
C HIS A 153 20.14 -43.51 -120.77
N LEU A 154 19.89 -44.82 -120.85
CA LEU A 154 19.48 -45.63 -119.69
C LEU A 154 20.61 -45.70 -118.63
N ALA A 155 21.86 -45.83 -119.07
CA ALA A 155 23.02 -45.76 -118.18
C ALA A 155 23.16 -44.39 -117.49
N LEU A 156 22.95 -43.28 -118.22
CA LEU A 156 23.01 -41.92 -117.65
C LEU A 156 21.89 -41.69 -116.62
N THR A 157 20.66 -42.15 -116.88
CA THR A 157 19.57 -42.04 -115.90
C THR A 157 19.87 -42.82 -114.62
N MET A 158 20.41 -44.05 -114.73
CA MET A 158 20.80 -44.85 -113.56
C MET A 158 21.91 -44.17 -112.75
N LEU A 159 22.93 -43.60 -113.42
CA LEU A 159 23.98 -42.84 -112.76
C LEU A 159 23.44 -41.61 -112.01
N SER A 160 22.50 -40.87 -112.62
CA SER A 160 21.85 -39.72 -111.97
C SER A 160 21.04 -40.12 -110.73
N GLY A 161 20.34 -41.26 -110.77
CA GLY A 161 19.64 -41.82 -109.61
C GLY A 161 20.57 -42.17 -108.46
N ILE A 162 21.74 -42.76 -108.75
CA ILE A 162 22.76 -43.07 -107.74
C ILE A 162 23.32 -41.78 -107.10
N VAL A 163 23.56 -40.72 -107.88
CA VAL A 163 24.01 -39.42 -107.34
C VAL A 163 22.96 -38.79 -106.42
N VAL A 164 21.68 -38.81 -106.80
CA VAL A 164 20.58 -38.32 -105.95
C VAL A 164 20.45 -39.16 -104.66
N LEU A 165 20.59 -40.48 -104.75
CA LEU A 165 20.58 -41.38 -103.58
C LEU A 165 21.72 -41.05 -102.59
N LEU A 166 22.94 -40.82 -103.10
CA LEU A 166 24.09 -40.45 -102.27
C LEU A 166 23.89 -39.09 -101.59
N ILE A 167 23.32 -38.10 -102.27
CA ILE A 167 22.97 -36.79 -101.68
C ILE A 167 21.93 -36.97 -100.57
N ALA A 168 20.90 -37.79 -100.78
CA ALA A 168 19.89 -38.08 -99.76
C ALA A 168 20.49 -38.74 -98.50
N VAL A 169 21.41 -39.71 -98.67
CA VAL A 169 22.13 -40.34 -97.55
C VAL A 169 22.99 -39.33 -96.78
N VAL A 170 23.68 -38.42 -97.47
CA VAL A 170 24.47 -37.35 -96.82
C VAL A 170 23.57 -36.38 -96.04
N LEU A 171 22.42 -36.00 -96.57
CA LEU A 171 21.46 -35.14 -95.88
C LEU A 171 20.87 -35.81 -94.63
N ILE A 172 20.51 -37.09 -94.71
CA ILE A 172 20.00 -37.88 -93.58
C ILE A 172 21.09 -38.02 -92.49
N TYR A 173 22.34 -38.27 -92.88
CA TYR A 173 23.48 -38.32 -91.94
C TYR A 173 23.75 -36.96 -91.28
N ALA A 174 23.66 -35.86 -92.03
CA ALA A 174 23.80 -34.50 -91.51
C ALA A 174 22.69 -34.16 -90.50
N ALA A 175 21.43 -34.53 -90.81
CA ALA A 175 20.30 -34.33 -89.91
C ALA A 175 20.50 -35.09 -88.58
N MET A 176 20.77 -36.41 -88.63
CA MET A 176 21.06 -37.19 -87.41
C MET A 176 22.23 -36.63 -86.60
N ARG A 177 23.29 -36.15 -87.28
CA ARG A 177 24.44 -35.53 -86.60
C ARG A 177 24.10 -34.19 -85.96
N SER A 178 23.18 -33.41 -86.53
CA SER A 178 22.71 -32.15 -85.94
C SER A 178 21.84 -32.38 -84.70
N GLU A 179 20.91 -33.35 -84.73
CA GLU A 179 20.14 -33.76 -83.55
C GLU A 179 21.03 -34.30 -82.43
N ALA A 180 22.02 -35.13 -82.78
CA ALA A 180 22.97 -35.68 -81.82
C ALA A 180 23.93 -34.61 -81.24
N ALA A 181 24.06 -33.45 -81.88
CA ALA A 181 24.78 -32.29 -81.33
C ALA A 181 23.87 -31.47 -80.40
N GLY A 182 22.64 -31.15 -80.81
CA GLY A 182 21.67 -30.43 -79.98
C GLY A 182 21.39 -31.15 -78.65
N ARG A 183 21.10 -32.45 -78.70
CA ARG A 183 20.89 -33.26 -77.48
C ARG A 183 22.11 -33.32 -76.55
N ARG A 184 23.31 -32.95 -77.00
CA ARG A 184 24.52 -32.81 -76.15
C ARG A 184 24.60 -31.43 -75.53
N SER A 185 24.38 -30.35 -76.29
CA SER A 185 24.31 -29.00 -75.70
C SER A 185 23.19 -28.90 -74.66
N ASP A 186 22.03 -29.47 -74.94
CA ASP A 186 20.88 -29.44 -74.01
C ASP A 186 21.18 -30.22 -72.72
N ALA A 187 21.86 -31.37 -72.84
CA ALA A 187 22.27 -32.19 -71.69
C ALA A 187 23.42 -31.57 -70.89
N GLU A 188 24.34 -30.85 -71.54
CA GLU A 188 25.42 -30.10 -70.88
C GLU A 188 24.87 -28.85 -70.19
N GLN A 189 23.94 -28.12 -70.81
CA GLN A 189 23.26 -26.98 -70.20
C GLN A 189 22.41 -27.41 -69.00
N ALA A 190 21.60 -28.47 -69.14
CA ALA A 190 20.84 -29.03 -68.02
C ALA A 190 21.75 -29.49 -66.86
N ARG A 191 22.95 -30.02 -67.14
CA ARG A 191 23.95 -30.32 -66.10
C ARG A 191 24.52 -29.08 -65.44
N GLN A 192 24.82 -28.02 -66.19
CA GLN A 192 25.28 -26.75 -65.63
C GLN A 192 24.21 -26.11 -64.74
N ASP A 193 22.95 -26.14 -65.15
CA ASP A 193 21.85 -25.56 -64.38
C ASP A 193 21.52 -26.38 -63.12
N LEU A 194 21.63 -27.71 -63.17
CA LEU A 194 21.54 -28.58 -61.99
C LEU A 194 22.71 -28.33 -61.02
N LEU A 195 23.93 -28.07 -61.53
CA LEU A 195 25.08 -27.68 -60.69
C LEU A 195 24.90 -26.29 -60.05
N LYS A 196 24.35 -25.31 -60.77
CA LYS A 196 23.99 -23.99 -60.20
C LYS A 196 22.98 -24.15 -59.07
N LEU A 197 21.87 -24.84 -59.34
CA LEU A 197 20.81 -25.08 -58.35
C LEU A 197 21.32 -25.86 -57.13
N SER A 198 22.21 -26.84 -57.33
CA SER A 198 22.87 -27.55 -56.22
C SER A 198 23.77 -26.63 -55.40
N GLY A 199 24.47 -25.67 -56.03
CA GLY A 199 25.27 -24.67 -55.34
C GLY A 199 24.42 -23.65 -54.58
N GLU A 200 23.32 -23.18 -55.18
CA GLU A 200 22.33 -22.29 -54.54
C GLU A 200 21.70 -22.96 -53.31
N LEU A 201 21.21 -24.19 -53.44
CA LEU A 201 20.67 -24.98 -52.32
C LEU A 201 21.71 -25.26 -51.23
N GLN A 202 22.97 -25.50 -51.60
CA GLN A 202 24.06 -25.69 -50.62
C GLN A 202 24.40 -24.40 -49.87
N ASN A 203 24.40 -23.25 -50.58
CA ASN A 203 24.59 -21.94 -49.97
C ASN A 203 23.41 -21.54 -49.07
N GLU A 204 22.17 -21.80 -49.49
CA GLU A 204 20.97 -21.57 -48.67
C GLU A 204 20.97 -22.47 -47.41
N ALA A 205 21.35 -23.75 -47.56
CA ALA A 205 21.50 -24.67 -46.43
C ALA A 205 22.64 -24.27 -45.48
N ALA A 206 23.69 -23.58 -45.97
CA ALA A 206 24.74 -23.00 -45.14
C ALA A 206 24.24 -21.74 -44.40
N GLY A 207 23.52 -20.84 -45.10
CA GLY A 207 22.88 -19.67 -44.50
C GLY A 207 21.94 -20.05 -43.36
N ARG A 208 20.96 -20.93 -43.65
CA ARG A 208 20.00 -21.45 -42.65
C ARG A 208 20.66 -22.11 -41.43
N ARG A 209 21.88 -22.66 -41.56
CA ARG A 209 22.66 -23.18 -40.42
C ARG A 209 23.28 -22.05 -39.61
N SER A 210 23.89 -21.06 -40.26
CA SER A 210 24.40 -19.84 -39.61
C SER A 210 23.29 -19.12 -38.84
N ASP A 211 22.13 -18.94 -39.45
CA ASP A 211 20.96 -18.31 -38.83
C ASP A 211 20.48 -19.09 -37.60
N ALA A 212 20.44 -20.43 -37.69
CA ALA A 212 20.05 -21.29 -36.58
C ALA A 212 21.08 -21.32 -35.44
N GLU A 213 22.37 -21.18 -35.74
CA GLU A 213 23.43 -21.05 -34.74
C GLU A 213 23.41 -19.66 -34.08
N GLN A 214 23.17 -18.59 -34.83
CA GLN A 214 22.99 -17.25 -34.28
C GLN A 214 21.75 -17.17 -33.38
N ALA A 215 20.61 -17.70 -33.83
CA ALA A 215 19.39 -17.78 -33.02
C ALA A 215 19.59 -18.57 -31.71
N ARG A 216 20.41 -19.63 -31.73
CA ARG A 216 20.82 -20.36 -30.51
C ARG A 216 21.69 -19.50 -29.58
N GLN A 217 22.66 -18.75 -30.12
CA GLN A 217 23.49 -17.84 -29.31
C GLN A 217 22.64 -16.73 -28.69
N ASP A 218 21.69 -16.16 -29.43
CA ASP A 218 20.84 -15.07 -28.94
C ASP A 218 19.82 -15.57 -27.90
N LEU A 219 19.27 -16.79 -28.06
CA LEU A 219 18.49 -17.46 -27.00
C LEU A 219 19.32 -17.73 -25.74
N LEU A 220 20.60 -18.09 -25.86
CA LEU A 220 21.49 -18.28 -24.71
C LEU A 220 21.80 -16.95 -24.00
N LYS A 221 22.03 -15.85 -24.75
CA LYS A 221 22.17 -14.50 -24.18
C LYS A 221 20.92 -14.09 -23.42
N LEU A 222 19.75 -14.17 -24.06
CA LEU A 222 18.46 -13.82 -23.47
C LEU A 222 18.16 -14.67 -22.22
N SER A 223 18.47 -15.97 -22.23
CA SER A 223 18.34 -16.83 -21.05
C SER A 223 19.26 -16.38 -19.90
N GLY A 224 20.48 -15.94 -20.20
CA GLY A 224 21.40 -15.39 -19.21
C GLY A 224 20.94 -14.04 -18.65
N GLU A 225 20.43 -13.16 -19.50
CA GLU A 225 19.84 -11.87 -19.12
C GLU A 225 18.62 -12.06 -18.21
N LEU A 226 17.68 -12.92 -18.58
CA LEU A 226 16.51 -13.27 -17.76
C LEU A 226 16.91 -13.93 -16.43
N GLN A 227 17.94 -14.77 -16.40
CA GLN A 227 18.46 -15.38 -15.17
C GLN A 227 19.10 -14.32 -14.25
N ASN A 228 19.86 -13.37 -14.81
CA ASN A 228 20.44 -12.25 -14.08
C ASN A 228 19.35 -11.29 -13.55
N GLU A 229 18.34 -10.99 -14.35
CA GLU A 229 17.20 -10.16 -13.93
C GLU A 229 16.40 -10.85 -12.81
N ALA A 230 16.15 -12.15 -12.93
CA ALA A 230 15.51 -12.93 -11.87
C ALA A 230 16.34 -12.97 -10.57
N ALA A 231 17.67 -13.02 -10.66
CA ALA A 231 18.57 -12.91 -9.51
C ALA A 231 18.53 -11.51 -8.87
N GLY A 232 18.54 -10.44 -9.68
CA GLY A 232 18.38 -9.06 -9.24
C GLY A 232 17.05 -8.84 -8.51
N ARG A 233 15.92 -9.21 -9.15
CA ARG A 233 14.57 -9.13 -8.56
C ARG A 233 14.46 -9.90 -7.24
N ARG A 234 15.13 -11.05 -7.09
CA ARG A 234 15.20 -11.79 -5.81
C ARG A 234 15.98 -11.01 -4.75
N SER A 235 17.17 -10.51 -5.10
CA SER A 235 17.99 -9.69 -4.18
C SER A 235 17.26 -8.43 -3.71
N ASP A 236 16.50 -7.78 -4.59
CA ASP A 236 15.73 -6.58 -4.25
C ASP A 236 14.46 -6.90 -3.44
N ALA A 237 13.81 -8.03 -3.70
CA ALA A 237 12.73 -8.55 -2.83
C ALA A 237 13.25 -8.90 -1.42
N GLU A 238 14.44 -9.49 -1.31
CA GLU A 238 15.10 -9.77 -0.03
C GLU A 238 15.44 -8.48 0.72
N LYS A 239 16.06 -7.49 0.05
CA LYS A 239 16.31 -6.15 0.63
C LYS A 239 15.01 -5.48 1.09
N SER A 240 13.96 -5.55 0.28
CA SER A 240 12.64 -5.00 0.63
C SER A 240 12.03 -5.71 1.84
N GLN A 241 12.16 -7.05 1.94
CA GLN A 241 11.68 -7.80 3.09
C GLN A 241 12.50 -7.52 4.36
N GLN A 242 13.82 -7.35 4.24
CA GLN A 242 14.70 -6.94 5.34
C GLN A 242 14.34 -5.52 5.82
N ALA A 243 14.13 -4.58 4.90
CA ALA A 243 13.68 -3.22 5.22
C ALA A 243 12.30 -3.20 5.90
N ALA A 244 11.35 -4.00 5.42
CA ALA A 244 10.04 -4.15 6.05
C ALA A 244 10.15 -4.72 7.48
N ARG A 245 10.96 -5.75 7.69
CA ARG A 245 11.25 -6.31 9.04
C ARG A 245 11.91 -5.29 9.96
N ALA A 246 12.88 -4.52 9.46
CA ALA A 246 13.56 -3.47 10.22
C ALA A 246 12.64 -2.27 10.55
N MET A 247 11.67 -1.96 9.68
CA MET A 247 10.62 -0.99 9.96
C MET A 247 9.65 -1.54 11.03
N GLN A 248 9.28 -2.81 10.95
CA GLN A 248 8.40 -3.45 11.91
C GLN A 248 9.02 -3.51 13.32
N THR A 249 10.27 -3.96 13.46
CA THR A 249 10.96 -3.93 14.77
C THR A 249 11.14 -2.52 15.31
N ARG A 250 11.32 -1.51 14.44
CA ARG A 250 11.33 -0.10 14.85
C ARG A 250 9.96 0.38 15.34
N LEU A 251 8.86 -0.04 14.73
CA LEU A 251 7.50 0.25 15.21
C LEU A 251 7.23 -0.42 16.56
N ASP A 252 7.65 -1.69 16.74
CA ASP A 252 7.52 -2.40 18.01
C ASP A 252 8.36 -1.74 19.12
N THR A 253 9.57 -1.26 18.78
CA THR A 253 10.44 -0.50 19.69
C THR A 253 9.77 0.80 20.12
N LEU A 254 9.30 1.63 19.17
CA LEU A 254 8.60 2.89 19.46
C LEU A 254 7.32 2.69 20.28
N ASN A 255 6.58 1.60 20.03
CA ASN A 255 5.39 1.24 20.80
C ASN A 255 5.75 0.84 22.24
N SER A 256 6.86 0.11 22.43
CA SER A 256 7.39 -0.21 23.77
C SER A 256 7.89 1.03 24.52
N GLU A 257 8.58 1.96 23.83
CA GLU A 257 9.02 3.24 24.39
C GLU A 257 7.83 4.11 24.81
N LEU A 258 6.79 4.19 23.98
CA LEU A 258 5.57 4.94 24.26
C LEU A 258 4.83 4.36 25.48
N LYS A 259 4.75 3.03 25.60
CA LYS A 259 4.19 2.34 26.77
C LYS A 259 5.01 2.58 28.04
N ASN A 260 6.33 2.51 27.95
CA ASN A 260 7.24 2.80 29.07
C ASN A 260 7.11 4.27 29.51
N MET A 261 6.97 5.19 28.56
CA MET A 261 6.74 6.62 28.82
C MET A 261 5.37 6.88 29.48
N GLN A 262 4.32 6.15 29.09
CA GLN A 262 3.02 6.21 29.77
C GLN A 262 3.13 5.74 31.23
N GLN A 263 3.79 4.60 31.48
CA GLN A 263 4.04 4.10 32.84
C GLN A 263 4.89 5.06 33.68
N LEU A 264 5.89 5.71 33.08
CA LEU A 264 6.68 6.75 33.75
C LEU A 264 5.79 7.93 34.19
N ARG A 265 4.96 8.47 33.28
CA ARG A 265 4.02 9.56 33.60
C ARG A 265 2.99 9.16 34.67
N GLU A 266 2.54 7.90 34.68
CA GLU A 266 1.67 7.40 35.75
C GLU A 266 2.38 7.35 37.11
N ASN A 267 3.64 6.93 37.13
CA ASN A 267 4.44 6.89 38.36
C ASN A 267 4.79 8.30 38.85
N GLU A 268 5.08 9.24 37.94
CA GLU A 268 5.23 10.67 38.25
C GLU A 268 3.94 11.26 38.83
N ARG A 269 2.77 10.93 38.26
CA ARG A 269 1.46 11.34 38.81
C ARG A 269 1.24 10.80 40.21
N LYS A 270 1.45 9.50 40.43
CA LYS A 270 1.34 8.86 41.76
C LYS A 270 2.29 9.49 42.78
N GLN A 271 3.52 9.84 42.38
CA GLN A 271 4.45 10.58 43.25
C GLN A 271 4.00 12.03 43.51
N ALA A 272 3.43 12.73 42.53
CA ALA A 272 2.92 14.09 42.69
C ALA A 272 1.66 14.13 43.58
N GLU A 273 0.81 13.12 43.47
CA GLU A 273 -0.37 12.91 44.33
C GLU A 273 0.07 12.60 45.77
N LEU A 274 1.00 11.67 45.97
CA LEU A 274 1.54 11.34 47.30
C LEU A 274 2.25 12.55 47.96
N LYS A 275 3.02 13.34 47.20
CA LYS A 275 3.63 14.59 47.68
C LYS A 275 2.57 15.65 48.03
N ARG A 276 1.48 15.75 47.27
CA ARG A 276 0.35 16.64 47.59
C ARG A 276 -0.37 16.20 48.86
N GLU A 277 -0.56 14.90 49.06
CA GLU A 277 -1.17 14.35 50.26
C GLU A 277 -0.29 14.58 51.51
N GLN A 278 1.04 14.43 51.37
CA GLN A 278 2.01 14.79 52.41
C GLN A 278 1.92 16.29 52.76
N LEU A 279 2.01 17.18 51.77
CA LEU A 279 1.87 18.64 51.99
C LEU A 279 0.51 19.02 52.59
N GLN A 280 -0.58 18.32 52.25
CA GLN A 280 -1.89 18.54 52.87
C GLN A 280 -1.90 18.12 54.35
N LYS A 281 -1.27 16.99 54.69
CA LYS A 281 -1.12 16.52 56.08
C LYS A 281 -0.24 17.46 56.92
N GLU A 282 0.87 17.95 56.35
CA GLU A 282 1.72 18.97 56.98
C GLU A 282 0.95 20.29 57.20
N LEU A 283 0.21 20.77 56.20
CA LEU A 283 -0.63 21.96 56.35
C LEU A 283 -1.77 21.77 57.36
N GLU A 284 -2.31 20.57 57.52
CA GLU A 284 -3.26 20.25 58.59
C GLU A 284 -2.62 20.20 59.97
N GLN A 285 -1.41 19.64 60.09
CA GLN A 285 -0.65 19.63 61.34
C GLN A 285 -0.30 21.06 61.76
N LEU A 286 0.26 21.87 60.86
CA LEU A 286 0.59 23.27 61.11
C LEU A 286 -0.65 24.11 61.50
N LYS A 287 -1.81 23.84 60.90
CA LYS A 287 -3.09 24.46 61.32
C LYS A 287 -3.53 24.04 62.72
N LYS A 288 -3.34 22.77 63.10
CA LYS A 288 -3.67 22.25 64.44
C LYS A 288 -2.72 22.84 65.49
N GLU A 289 -1.42 22.92 65.19
CA GLU A 289 -0.41 23.56 66.04
C GLU A 289 -0.69 25.06 66.20
N TYR A 290 -0.97 25.80 65.12
CA TYR A 290 -1.32 27.21 65.19
C TYR A 290 -2.63 27.45 65.97
N ALA A 291 -3.63 26.58 65.82
CA ALA A 291 -4.86 26.64 66.61
C ALA A 291 -4.57 26.43 68.11
N GLN A 292 -3.76 25.42 68.45
CA GLN A 292 -3.34 25.13 69.83
C GLN A 292 -2.53 26.29 70.44
N GLN A 293 -1.57 26.86 69.72
CA GLN A 293 -0.84 28.06 70.13
C GLN A 293 -1.79 29.25 70.35
N SER A 294 -2.78 29.44 69.47
CA SER A 294 -3.78 30.49 69.65
C SER A 294 -4.65 30.28 70.89
N GLU A 295 -4.92 29.03 71.29
CA GLU A 295 -5.62 28.71 72.53
C GLU A 295 -4.74 28.86 73.77
N GLN A 296 -3.47 28.47 73.69
CA GLN A 296 -2.49 28.68 74.77
C GLN A 296 -2.33 30.17 75.05
N LEU A 297 -2.08 30.99 74.02
CA LEU A 297 -2.01 32.45 74.14
C LEU A 297 -3.30 33.07 74.69
N LYS A 298 -4.49 32.56 74.31
CA LYS A 298 -5.76 33.01 74.92
C LYS A 298 -5.84 32.67 76.40
N LYS A 299 -5.46 31.44 76.80
CA LYS A 299 -5.46 30.98 78.19
C LYS A 299 -4.45 31.75 79.04
N GLU A 300 -3.26 32.04 78.52
CA GLU A 300 -2.26 32.90 79.16
C GLU A 300 -2.77 34.33 79.33
N LEU A 301 -3.38 34.92 78.28
CA LEU A 301 -3.91 36.29 78.34
C LEU A 301 -5.11 36.39 79.31
N GLU A 302 -5.94 35.35 79.40
CA GLU A 302 -7.01 35.22 80.39
C GLU A 302 -6.46 35.02 81.82
N GLN A 303 -5.40 34.23 82.01
CA GLN A 303 -4.71 34.09 83.29
C GLN A 303 -4.08 35.41 83.74
N VAL A 304 -3.32 36.09 82.88
CA VAL A 304 -2.74 37.42 83.14
C VAL A 304 -3.84 38.44 83.43
N ARG A 305 -5.01 38.35 82.78
CA ARG A 305 -6.17 39.17 83.11
C ARG A 305 -6.72 38.86 84.50
N LEU A 306 -6.92 37.60 84.84
CA LEU A 306 -7.40 37.16 86.17
C LEU A 306 -6.42 37.55 87.28
N GLU A 307 -5.12 37.43 87.06
CA GLU A 307 -4.09 37.91 87.99
C GLU A 307 -4.11 39.43 88.13
N ARG A 308 -4.28 40.17 87.03
CA ARG A 308 -4.39 41.64 87.07
C ARG A 308 -5.69 42.12 87.73
N GLU A 309 -6.79 41.38 87.61
CA GLU A 309 -8.05 41.65 88.31
C GLU A 309 -7.94 41.29 89.81
N LYS A 310 -7.29 40.16 90.17
CA LYS A 310 -6.94 39.84 91.57
C LYS A 310 -6.00 40.88 92.20
N ALA A 311 -4.97 41.33 91.47
CA ALA A 311 -4.05 42.37 91.92
C ALA A 311 -4.78 43.69 92.17
N ARG A 312 -5.70 44.09 91.28
CA ARG A 312 -6.58 45.26 91.48
C ARG A 312 -7.51 45.10 92.69
N GLN A 313 -8.05 43.91 92.94
CA GLN A 313 -8.85 43.63 94.13
C GLN A 313 -7.99 43.71 95.40
N GLY A 314 -6.78 43.16 95.38
CA GLY A 314 -5.79 43.28 96.46
C GLY A 314 -5.38 44.73 96.74
N GLU A 315 -5.09 45.52 95.70
CA GLU A 315 -4.84 46.96 95.83
C GLU A 315 -6.06 47.72 96.39
N ALA A 316 -7.27 47.40 95.94
CA ALA A 316 -8.49 48.06 96.43
C ALA A 316 -8.76 47.73 97.90
N LEU A 317 -8.59 46.46 98.30
CA LEU A 317 -8.68 46.03 99.70
C LEU A 317 -7.58 46.68 100.54
N ALA A 318 -6.32 46.68 100.10
CA ALA A 318 -5.22 47.33 100.82
C ALA A 318 -5.43 48.85 100.97
N ARG A 319 -6.01 49.52 99.97
CA ARG A 319 -6.41 50.94 100.08
C ARG A 319 -7.57 51.13 101.06
N GLN A 320 -8.59 50.27 101.02
CA GLN A 320 -9.72 50.32 101.96
C GLN A 320 -9.26 50.05 103.41
N GLU A 321 -8.37 49.09 103.62
CA GLU A 321 -7.74 48.81 104.91
C GLU A 321 -6.89 49.99 105.36
N SER A 322 -6.02 50.53 104.51
CA SER A 322 -5.18 51.71 104.80
C SER A 322 -6.03 52.93 105.16
N GLU A 323 -7.12 53.19 104.43
CA GLU A 323 -8.09 54.23 104.79
C GLU A 323 -8.77 53.96 106.12
N SER A 324 -9.14 52.70 106.41
CA SER A 324 -9.78 52.34 107.69
C SER A 324 -8.81 52.46 108.87
N GLN A 325 -7.54 52.10 108.68
CA GLN A 325 -6.46 52.29 109.65
C GLN A 325 -6.18 53.76 109.87
N LYS A 326 -6.12 54.57 108.79
CA LYS A 326 -5.99 56.03 108.89
C LYS A 326 -7.17 56.65 109.64
N LYS A 327 -8.42 56.31 109.29
CA LYS A 327 -9.61 56.78 110.00
C LYS A 327 -9.60 56.38 111.50
N ARG A 328 -9.13 55.17 111.82
CA ARG A 328 -8.91 54.73 113.22
C ARG A 328 -7.79 55.52 113.91
N ALA A 329 -6.68 55.80 113.23
CA ALA A 329 -5.57 56.59 113.77
C ALA A 329 -5.96 58.06 113.99
N ASP A 330 -6.65 58.68 113.04
CA ASP A 330 -7.21 60.03 113.15
C ASP A 330 -8.22 60.11 114.33
N GLN A 331 -9.04 59.07 114.51
CA GLN A 331 -9.98 58.96 115.64
C GLN A 331 -9.26 58.74 116.98
N GLN A 332 -8.23 57.90 117.03
CA GLN A 332 -7.37 57.72 118.22
C GLN A 332 -6.65 59.02 118.57
N GLN A 333 -6.09 59.73 117.59
CA GLN A 333 -5.45 61.03 117.79
C GLN A 333 -6.45 62.08 118.29
N LYS A 334 -7.70 62.06 117.81
CA LYS A 334 -8.78 62.91 118.35
C LYS A 334 -9.08 62.58 119.82
N ILE A 335 -9.16 61.30 120.18
CA ILE A 335 -9.37 60.87 121.58
C ILE A 335 -8.17 61.27 122.47
N ILE A 336 -6.94 61.13 121.96
CA ILE A 336 -5.72 61.57 122.65
C ILE A 336 -5.74 63.09 122.85
N ASN A 337 -6.09 63.87 121.83
CA ASN A 337 -6.19 65.33 121.92
C ASN A 337 -7.31 65.77 122.87
N GLU A 338 -8.50 65.16 122.82
CA GLU A 338 -9.60 65.43 123.74
C GLU A 338 -9.25 65.07 125.19
N ASN A 339 -8.52 63.98 125.41
CA ASN A 339 -8.05 63.62 126.75
C ASN A 339 -6.90 64.50 127.21
N ALA A 340 -6.00 64.94 126.32
CA ALA A 340 -4.97 65.93 126.63
C ALA A 340 -5.59 67.29 126.98
N GLU A 341 -6.66 67.71 126.30
CA GLU A 341 -7.45 68.89 126.66
C GLU A 341 -8.17 68.71 128.00
N LYS A 342 -8.79 67.56 128.28
CA LYS A 342 -9.41 67.29 129.60
C LYS A 342 -8.37 67.33 130.71
N SER A 343 -7.23 66.65 130.53
CA SER A 343 -6.10 66.69 131.47
C SER A 343 -5.56 68.10 131.65
N ARG A 344 -5.43 68.89 130.57
CA ARG A 344 -5.00 70.29 130.63
C ARG A 344 -6.00 71.16 131.38
N ARG A 345 -7.30 71.04 131.12
CA ARG A 345 -8.36 71.77 131.86
C ARG A 345 -8.41 71.33 133.32
N GLN A 346 -8.17 70.05 133.63
CA GLN A 346 -7.99 69.57 135.00
C GLN A 346 -6.76 70.21 135.65
N LEU A 347 -5.63 70.27 134.96
CA LEU A 347 -4.39 70.86 135.45
C LEU A 347 -4.53 72.38 135.65
N GLU A 348 -5.16 73.09 134.73
CA GLU A 348 -5.54 74.50 134.86
C GLU A 348 -6.54 74.71 136.02
N SER A 349 -7.48 73.79 136.26
CA SER A 349 -8.38 73.86 137.43
C SER A 349 -7.67 73.54 138.75
N MET A 350 -6.67 72.65 138.75
CA MET A 350 -5.82 72.39 139.92
C MET A 350 -4.91 73.58 140.20
N GLN A 351 -4.37 74.20 139.15
CA GLN A 351 -3.56 75.41 139.25
C GLN A 351 -4.40 76.59 139.76
N GLN A 352 -5.59 76.85 139.22
CA GLN A 352 -6.50 77.87 139.76
C GLN A 352 -6.93 77.58 141.22
N ASN A 353 -7.05 76.32 141.62
CA ASN A 353 -7.30 75.96 143.02
C ASN A 353 -6.04 76.12 143.90
N PHE A 354 -4.84 75.93 143.35
CA PHE A 354 -3.58 76.29 144.01
C PHE A 354 -3.42 77.80 144.13
N ASP A 355 -3.68 78.57 143.09
CA ASP A 355 -3.62 80.04 143.08
C ASP A 355 -4.65 80.63 144.05
N ARG A 356 -5.86 80.05 144.12
CA ARG A 356 -6.86 80.41 145.15
C ARG A 356 -6.40 80.04 146.56
N LYS A 357 -5.71 78.91 146.75
CA LYS A 357 -5.09 78.55 148.04
C LYS A 357 -3.94 79.49 148.39
N LEU A 358 -3.11 79.88 147.43
CA LEU A 358 -2.02 80.85 147.61
C LEU A 358 -2.59 82.23 147.95
N GLN A 359 -3.63 82.71 147.25
CA GLN A 359 -4.33 83.95 147.61
C GLN A 359 -5.05 83.87 148.97
N ALA A 360 -5.51 82.69 149.39
CA ALA A 360 -6.06 82.47 150.72
C ALA A 360 -4.96 82.46 151.80
N ILE A 361 -3.79 81.89 151.50
CA ILE A 361 -2.59 81.89 152.34
C ILE A 361 -2.02 83.30 152.45
N ASP A 362 -1.92 84.07 151.37
CA ASP A 362 -1.51 85.48 151.36
C ASP A 362 -2.50 86.32 152.16
N LYS A 363 -3.81 86.12 152.01
CA LYS A 363 -4.81 86.79 152.88
C LYS A 363 -4.70 86.37 154.35
N GLN A 364 -4.32 85.14 154.64
CA GLN A 364 -4.04 84.71 156.02
C GLN A 364 -2.73 85.33 156.54
N LEU A 365 -1.68 85.45 155.73
CA LEU A 365 -0.43 86.16 156.04
C LEU A 365 -0.61 87.68 156.20
N GLU A 366 -1.53 88.26 155.46
CA GLU A 366 -1.91 89.67 155.56
C GLU A 366 -2.76 89.93 156.81
N ALA A 367 -3.66 89.01 157.16
CA ALA A 367 -4.39 89.02 158.43
C ALA A 367 -3.50 88.73 159.66
N LEU A 368 -2.45 87.91 159.51
CA LEU A 368 -1.49 87.56 160.57
C LEU A 368 -0.39 88.61 160.81
N LYS A 369 -0.46 89.78 160.17
CA LYS A 369 0.46 90.91 160.43
C LYS A 369 0.08 91.78 161.63
N LEU A 370 -1.00 91.46 162.35
CA LEU A 370 -1.30 92.02 163.67
C LEU A 370 -1.28 90.94 164.76
N ALA A 371 -0.72 91.30 165.91
CA ALA A 371 -0.52 90.51 167.14
C ALA A 371 0.62 89.44 167.12
N PRO A 372 1.23 89.10 168.27
CA PRO A 372 2.60 88.55 168.32
C PRO A 372 2.72 87.06 168.74
N ALA A 373 3.97 86.58 168.76
CA ALA A 373 4.39 85.21 169.06
C ALA A 373 3.99 84.70 170.47
N PRO A 374 3.94 83.36 170.66
CA PRO A 374 5.13 82.66 171.15
C PRO A 374 5.41 81.29 170.46
N ALA A 375 6.47 80.61 170.90
CA ALA A 375 6.83 79.21 170.59
C ALA A 375 6.71 78.34 171.87
N PRO A 376 7.21 77.09 171.96
CA PRO A 376 7.46 76.03 170.96
C PRO A 376 6.78 74.67 171.33
N ALA A 377 6.66 73.71 170.41
CA ALA A 377 6.47 72.27 170.74
C ALA A 377 6.72 71.31 169.56
N ALA A 378 7.07 70.06 169.89
CA ALA A 378 7.00 68.82 169.10
C ALA A 378 6.20 67.78 169.97
N PRO A 379 6.09 66.46 169.68
CA PRO A 379 6.61 65.63 168.58
C PRO A 379 5.57 64.60 168.02
N GLU A 380 6.03 63.54 167.33
CA GLU A 380 5.33 62.24 167.06
C GLU A 380 4.04 62.31 166.19
N GLN A 381 3.47 61.26 165.56
CA GLN A 381 3.77 59.83 165.25
C GLN A 381 2.99 59.50 163.93
N ASP A 382 2.97 58.35 163.21
CA ASP A 382 3.45 56.96 163.39
C ASP A 382 3.57 56.22 162.00
N LYS A 383 3.97 54.94 162.03
CA LYS A 383 3.65 53.74 161.18
C LYS A 383 2.92 53.91 159.81
N THR A 384 3.48 53.45 158.66
CA THR A 384 3.53 52.07 158.06
C THR A 384 2.18 51.58 157.47
N ASP A 385 2.09 50.63 156.51
CA ASP A 385 3.05 49.62 156.02
C ASP A 385 2.75 49.07 154.58
N GLN A 386 3.66 48.23 154.05
CA GLN A 386 3.48 47.12 153.07
C GLN A 386 2.67 47.35 151.76
N SER A 387 3.29 47.29 150.56
CA SER A 387 3.71 46.09 149.78
C SER A 387 2.60 45.41 148.93
N LYS A 388 2.85 45.09 147.64
CA LYS A 388 2.88 43.71 147.08
C LYS A 388 3.27 43.63 145.58
N THR A 389 3.73 42.44 145.18
CA THR A 389 4.35 42.00 143.91
C THR A 389 3.40 41.64 142.75
N VAL A 390 3.84 41.89 141.49
CA VAL A 390 4.11 40.91 140.38
C VAL A 390 3.18 39.69 140.26
N PRO A 391 2.54 39.40 139.08
CA PRO A 391 3.19 38.54 138.05
C PRO A 391 2.74 38.68 136.56
N ALA A 392 3.41 37.93 135.68
CA ALA A 392 2.93 37.46 134.36
C ALA A 392 2.50 35.97 134.45
N PRO A 393 1.82 35.38 133.44
CA PRO A 393 2.52 34.40 132.57
C PRO A 393 1.93 34.27 131.13
N GLU A 394 2.10 33.08 130.53
CA GLU A 394 2.10 32.73 129.09
C GLU A 394 0.76 32.29 128.45
N ALA A 395 0.83 32.12 127.11
CA ALA A 395 0.16 31.11 126.26
C ALA A 395 -1.37 31.18 126.02
N GLY A 396 -1.83 30.70 124.84
CA GLY A 396 -3.26 30.79 124.49
C GLY A 396 -3.80 29.91 123.35
N LYS A 397 -3.38 30.13 122.09
CA LYS A 397 -3.61 29.26 120.91
C LYS A 397 -3.04 29.85 119.62
#